data_AF-A0ABD1BXD9-F1
#
_entry.id   AF-A0ABD1BXD9-F1
#
_cell.length_a   1.000
_cell.length_b   1.000
_cell.length_c   1.000
_cell.angle_alpha   90.00
_cell.angle_beta   90.00
_cell.angle_gamma   90.00
#
_symmetry.space_group_name_H-M   'P 1'
#
loop_
_entity.id
_entity.type
_entity.pdbx_description
1 polymer ?
#
loop_
_entity_poly.entity_id
_entity_poly.type
_entity_poly.pdbx_seq_one_letter_code
_entity_poly.pdbx_strand_id
1 'polypeptide(L)'
;MEPNCVQFLENKTILVTGASGFLAKVLIERILRLQLNVKRLYLLVRASDKKSAEQRLHSEIFKKDLFRALRTNVGDASLKAIISEKVVPVPGDISLNNIGVSDSNLLQDMMQEIDIAINSSCHYEI
;
A
#
# COMPACT_ATOMS: atom_id res chain seq x y z
N MET A 1 -25.32 -15.96 0.65
CA MET A 1 -25.09 -14.66 -0.03
C MET A 1 -23.59 -14.54 -0.17
N GLU A 2 -23.05 -14.55 -1.39
CA GLU A 2 -21.61 -14.41 -1.56
C GLU A 2 -21.17 -13.03 -1.04
N PRO A 3 -20.09 -12.93 -0.25
CA PRO A 3 -19.62 -11.64 0.21
C PRO A 3 -19.24 -10.79 -1.00
N ASN A 4 -19.81 -9.58 -1.08
CA ASN A 4 -19.37 -8.58 -2.04
C ASN A 4 -17.86 -8.37 -1.85
N CYS A 5 -17.09 -8.28 -2.94
CA CYS A 5 -15.64 -8.10 -2.90
C CYS A 5 -15.20 -6.92 -2.01
N VAL A 6 -16.03 -5.88 -1.87
CA VAL A 6 -15.78 -4.74 -0.96
C VAL A 6 -15.86 -5.14 0.51
N GLN A 7 -16.81 -6.01 0.87
CA GLN A 7 -16.98 -6.51 2.24
C GLN A 7 -15.88 -7.52 2.60
N PHE A 8 -15.38 -8.27 1.63
CA PHE A 8 -14.22 -9.17 1.84
C PHE A 8 -12.97 -8.42 2.31
N LEU A 9 -12.78 -7.17 1.85
CA LEU A 9 -11.62 -6.33 2.19
C LEU A 9 -11.72 -5.68 3.58
N GLU A 10 -12.87 -5.79 4.25
CA GLU A 10 -13.07 -5.22 5.58
C GLU A 10 -12.15 -5.88 6.61
N ASN A 11 -11.51 -5.06 7.44
CA ASN A 11 -10.55 -5.47 8.48
C ASN A 11 -9.38 -6.33 7.97
N LYS A 12 -9.12 -6.34 6.65
CA LYS A 12 -7.97 -7.04 6.07
C LYS A 12 -6.71 -6.21 6.16
N THR A 13 -5.58 -6.86 6.39
CA THR A 13 -4.26 -6.29 6.13
C THR A 13 -3.75 -6.79 4.78
N ILE A 14 -3.33 -5.86 3.92
CA ILE A 14 -2.96 -6.14 2.53
C ILE A 14 -1.54 -5.68 2.28
N LEU A 15 -0.70 -6.57 1.75
CA LEU A 15 0.59 -6.23 1.15
C LEU A 15 0.42 -5.97 -0.33
N VAL A 16 0.88 -4.82 -0.82
CA VAL A 16 0.95 -4.51 -2.25
C VAL A 16 2.41 -4.31 -2.64
N THR A 17 2.91 -5.14 -3.56
CA THR A 17 4.22 -4.93 -4.18
C THR A 17 4.09 -4.19 -5.50
N GLY A 18 5.15 -3.48 -5.90
CA GLY A 18 5.09 -2.61 -7.06
C GLY A 18 4.13 -1.42 -6.87
N ALA A 19 4.00 -0.92 -5.64
CA ALA A 19 3.03 0.11 -5.27
C ALA A 19 3.16 1.42 -6.08
N SER A 20 4.34 1.71 -6.63
CA SER A 20 4.59 2.85 -7.52
C SER A 20 4.19 2.62 -8.99
N GLY A 21 3.79 1.41 -9.37
CA GLY A 21 3.23 1.08 -10.69
C GLY A 21 1.84 1.68 -10.86
N PHE A 22 1.44 1.99 -12.10
CA PHE A 22 0.14 2.64 -12.37
C PHE A 22 -1.04 1.80 -11.86
N LEU A 23 -1.08 0.51 -12.19
CA LEU A 23 -2.16 -0.40 -11.78
C LEU A 23 -2.28 -0.49 -10.25
N ALA A 24 -1.14 -0.64 -9.56
CA ALA A 24 -1.11 -0.70 -8.10
C ALA A 24 -1.69 0.56 -7.46
N LYS A 25 -1.37 1.76 -7.97
CA LYS A 25 -1.94 3.01 -7.43
C LYS A 25 -3.45 3.07 -7.61
N VAL A 26 -3.95 2.66 -8.78
CA VAL A 26 -5.39 2.64 -9.06
C VAL A 26 -6.09 1.68 -8.10
N LEU A 27 -5.51 0.52 -7.86
CA LEU A 27 -6.01 -0.44 -6.90
C LEU A 27 -6.02 0.12 -5.46
N ILE A 28 -4.93 0.74 -5.02
CA ILE A 28 -4.82 1.36 -3.69
C ILE A 28 -5.87 2.46 -3.52
N GLU A 29 -6.03 3.35 -4.49
CA GLU A 29 -7.09 4.38 -4.49
C GLU A 29 -8.47 3.75 -4.37
N ARG A 30 -8.71 2.70 -5.16
CA ARG A 30 -10.00 2.01 -5.20
C ARG A 30 -10.32 1.33 -3.87
N ILE A 31 -9.34 0.67 -3.24
CA ILE A 31 -9.50 0.05 -1.91
C ILE A 31 -9.85 1.14 -0.89
N LEU A 32 -9.05 2.20 -0.81
CA LEU A 32 -9.28 3.28 0.16
C LEU A 32 -10.62 4.02 -0.07
N ARG A 33 -11.09 4.08 -1.31
CA ARG A 33 -12.38 4.72 -1.63
C ARG A 33 -13.59 3.83 -1.40
N LEU A 34 -13.48 2.52 -1.67
CA LEU A 34 -14.60 1.59 -1.55
C LEU A 34 -14.73 0.99 -0.14
N GLN A 35 -13.60 0.76 0.53
CA GLN A 35 -13.56 0.12 1.84
C GLN A 35 -12.61 0.89 2.76
N LEU A 36 -13.16 1.90 3.44
CA LEU A 36 -12.40 2.66 4.43
C LEU A 36 -12.03 1.80 5.64
N ASN A 37 -12.74 0.72 5.96
CA ASN A 37 -12.43 -0.15 7.11
C ASN A 37 -11.36 -1.21 6.80
N VAL A 38 -10.54 -1.02 5.76
CA VAL A 38 -9.33 -1.83 5.60
C VAL A 38 -8.41 -1.60 6.82
N LYS A 39 -7.89 -2.67 7.40
CA LYS A 39 -7.10 -2.57 8.64
C LYS A 39 -5.76 -1.90 8.37
N ARG A 40 -5.04 -2.38 7.34
CA ARG A 40 -3.71 -1.85 6.98
C ARG A 40 -3.32 -2.16 5.54
N LEU A 41 -2.55 -1.27 4.94
CA LEU A 41 -1.91 -1.42 3.63
C LEU A 41 -0.39 -1.33 3.82
N TYR A 42 0.30 -2.47 3.70
CA TYR A 42 1.76 -2.49 3.54
C TYR A 42 2.08 -2.23 2.08
N LEU A 43 2.80 -1.15 1.79
CA LEU A 43 3.16 -0.78 0.43
C LEU A 43 4.67 -0.95 0.24
N LEU A 44 5.07 -2.03 -0.44
CA LEU A 44 6.46 -2.29 -0.76
C LEU A 44 6.94 -1.33 -1.85
N VAL A 45 7.96 -0.56 -1.53
CA VAL A 45 8.60 0.40 -2.43
C VAL A 45 10.12 0.24 -2.37
N ARG A 46 10.76 0.31 -3.54
CA ARG A 46 12.22 0.29 -3.64
C ARG A 46 12.81 1.58 -3.07
N ALA A 47 13.41 1.46 -1.88
CA ALA A 47 14.02 2.53 -1.12
C ALA A 47 15.08 1.96 -0.15
N SER A 48 16.06 2.78 0.24
CA SER A 48 17.14 2.42 1.15
C SER A 48 16.71 2.29 2.61
N ASP A 49 15.69 3.05 3.01
CA ASP A 49 15.26 3.18 4.39
C ASP A 49 13.79 3.66 4.45
N LYS A 50 13.22 3.66 5.65
CA LYS A 50 11.82 4.04 5.89
C LYS A 50 11.51 5.49 5.48
N LYS A 51 12.40 6.44 5.73
CA LYS A 51 12.19 7.85 5.39
C LYS A 51 12.14 8.03 3.87
N SER A 52 13.05 7.36 3.16
CA SER A 52 13.10 7.33 1.70
C SER A 52 11.85 6.65 1.13
N ALA A 53 11.35 5.59 1.77
CA ALA A 53 10.10 4.93 1.40
C ALA A 53 8.87 5.85 1.58
N GLU A 54 8.77 6.56 2.71
CA GLU A 54 7.71 7.55 2.98
C GLU A 54 7.70 8.67 1.93
N GLN A 55 8.87 9.23 1.63
CA GLN A 55 9.02 10.26 0.60
C GLN A 55 8.58 9.75 -0.78
N ARG A 56 8.95 8.51 -1.12
CA ARG A 56 8.58 7.87 -2.38
C ARG A 56 7.07 7.61 -2.47
N LEU A 57 6.44 7.08 -1.41
CA LEU A 57 4.99 6.92 -1.36
C LEU A 57 4.28 8.27 -1.58
N HIS A 58 4.69 9.30 -0.84
CA HIS A 58 4.05 10.60 -0.95
C HIS A 58 4.18 11.18 -2.36
N SER A 59 5.38 11.17 -2.93
CA SER A 59 5.67 11.79 -4.24
C SER A 59 5.16 10.98 -5.45
N GLU A 60 5.24 9.65 -5.41
CA GLU A 60 4.93 8.79 -6.56
C GLU A 60 3.51 8.24 -6.56
N ILE A 61 2.88 8.16 -5.39
CA ILE A 61 1.54 7.56 -5.20
C ILE A 61 0.53 8.65 -4.85
N PHE A 62 0.63 9.25 -3.67
CA PHE A 62 -0.47 10.06 -3.11
C PHE A 62 -0.53 11.52 -3.61
N LYS A 63 0.57 12.08 -4.11
CA LYS A 63 0.59 13.43 -4.73
C LYS A 63 0.02 13.44 -6.17
N LYS A 64 -0.33 12.27 -6.74
CA LYS A 64 -0.81 12.18 -8.13
C LYS A 64 -2.30 12.52 -8.24
N ASP A 65 -2.70 13.05 -9.39
CA ASP A 65 -4.10 13.39 -9.72
C ASP A 65 -5.07 12.21 -9.59
N LEU A 66 -4.56 10.99 -9.63
CA LEU A 66 -5.31 9.78 -9.36
C LEU A 66 -6.08 9.84 -8.02
N PHE A 67 -5.49 10.44 -6.98
CA PHE A 67 -6.12 10.57 -5.66
C PHE A 67 -7.02 11.81 -5.55
N ARG A 68 -7.21 12.58 -6.62
CA ARG A 68 -8.04 13.79 -6.61
C ARG A 68 -9.48 13.48 -6.25
N ALA A 69 -10.06 12.40 -6.80
CA ALA A 69 -11.44 12.02 -6.50
C ALA A 69 -11.62 11.66 -5.02
N LEU A 70 -10.74 10.81 -4.48
CA LEU A 70 -10.74 10.48 -3.05
C LEU A 70 -10.57 11.74 -2.18
N ARG A 71 -9.64 12.61 -2.55
CA ARG A 71 -9.38 13.88 -1.87
C ARG A 71 -10.59 14.82 -1.87
N THR A 72 -11.31 14.94 -2.98
CA THR A 72 -12.56 15.73 -3.05
C THR A 72 -13.64 15.13 -2.16
N ASN A 73 -13.72 13.80 -2.05
CA ASN A 73 -14.75 13.12 -1.26
C ASN A 73 -14.53 13.24 0.25
N VAL A 74 -13.28 13.10 0.73
CA VAL A 74 -12.99 13.09 2.19
C VAL A 74 -12.30 14.35 2.70
N GLY A 75 -11.78 15.20 1.82
CA GLY A 75 -10.96 16.37 2.14
C GLY A 75 -9.48 16.03 2.34
N ASP A 76 -8.60 17.01 2.12
CA ASP A 76 -7.14 16.84 2.21
C ASP A 76 -6.67 16.41 3.61
N ALA A 77 -7.22 17.03 4.66
CA ALA A 77 -6.84 16.73 6.05
C ALA A 77 -7.23 15.28 6.44
N SER A 78 -8.45 14.86 6.10
CA SER A 78 -8.93 13.50 6.36
C SER A 78 -8.17 12.46 5.54
N LEU A 79 -7.87 12.75 4.27
CA LEU A 79 -7.06 11.86 3.44
C LEU A 79 -5.67 11.65 4.04
N LYS A 80 -5.04 12.72 4.52
CA LYS A 80 -3.73 12.63 5.19
C LYS A 80 -3.81 11.78 6.46
N ALA A 81 -4.88 11.92 7.25
CA ALA A 81 -5.11 11.10 8.44
C ALA A 81 -5.29 9.62 8.08
N ILE A 82 -6.15 9.32 7.09
CA ILE A 82 -6.39 7.95 6.58
C ILE A 82 -5.09 7.31 6.12
N ILE A 83 -4.27 8.02 5.33
CA ILE A 83 -2.98 7.50 4.86
C ILE A 83 -2.06 7.24 6.05
N SER A 84 -1.93 8.19 6.98
CA SER A 84 -1.06 8.05 8.15
C SER A 84 -1.46 6.91 9.08
N GLU A 85 -2.75 6.60 9.16
CA GLU A 85 -3.29 5.55 10.02
C GLU A 85 -3.15 4.16 9.36
N LYS A 86 -3.48 4.07 8.07
CA LYS A 86 -3.71 2.78 7.39
C LYS A 86 -2.55 2.35 6.50
N VAL A 87 -1.68 3.25 6.08
CA VAL A 87 -0.62 2.94 5.12
C VAL A 87 0.72 2.84 5.85
N VAL A 88 1.39 1.71 5.69
CA VAL A 88 2.75 1.49 6.16
C VAL A 88 3.70 1.35 4.96
N PRO A 89 4.65 2.29 4.76
CA PRO A 89 5.71 2.13 3.80
C PRO A 89 6.63 0.98 4.20
N VAL A 90 6.89 0.09 3.24
CA VAL A 90 7.85 -1.00 3.42
C VAL A 90 9.00 -0.76 2.43
N PRO A 91 10.18 -0.31 2.91
CA PRO A 91 11.38 -0.28 2.07
C PRO A 91 11.79 -1.72 1.76
N GLY A 92 11.91 -2.06 0.48
CA GLY A 92 12.39 -3.37 0.07
C GLY A 92 12.36 -3.60 -1.44
N ASP A 93 12.85 -4.77 -1.83
CA ASP A 93 12.93 -5.23 -3.21
C ASP A 93 12.50 -6.70 -3.27
N ILE A 94 11.48 -6.99 -4.09
CA ILE A 94 10.89 -8.33 -4.22
C ILE A 94 11.88 -9.36 -4.77
N SER A 95 12.94 -8.93 -5.46
CA SER A 95 13.98 -9.82 -5.98
C SER A 95 14.94 -10.34 -4.91
N LEU A 96 14.89 -9.79 -3.69
CA LEU A 96 15.76 -10.15 -2.58
C LEU A 96 15.05 -11.09 -1.60
N ASN A 97 15.84 -11.84 -0.83
CA ASN A 97 15.34 -12.62 0.30
C ASN A 97 14.56 -11.72 1.26
N ASN A 98 13.47 -12.26 1.82
CA ASN A 98 12.56 -11.53 2.69
C ASN A 98 12.09 -10.20 2.08
N ILE A 99 11.85 -10.20 0.76
CA ILE A 99 11.40 -9.03 -0.02
C ILE A 99 12.27 -7.77 0.20
N GLY A 100 13.54 -7.96 0.55
CA GLY A 100 14.50 -6.89 0.80
C GLY A 100 14.21 -6.06 2.05
N VAL A 101 13.37 -6.56 2.97
CA VAL A 101 13.06 -5.88 4.23
C VAL A 101 14.14 -6.20 5.26
N SER A 102 14.94 -5.18 5.60
CA SER A 102 16.04 -5.31 6.56
C SER A 102 15.59 -5.24 8.02
N ASP A 103 14.43 -4.65 8.30
CA ASP A 103 13.88 -4.53 9.65
C ASP A 103 13.18 -5.85 10.04
N SER A 104 13.80 -6.61 10.94
CA SER A 104 13.30 -7.92 11.37
C SER A 104 11.96 -7.85 12.10
N ASN A 105 11.72 -6.78 12.86
CA ASN A 105 10.47 -6.61 13.60
C ASN A 105 9.34 -6.32 12.63
N LEU A 106 9.57 -5.41 11.68
CA LEU A 106 8.60 -5.12 10.61
C LEU A 106 8.28 -6.38 9.80
N LEU A 107 9.30 -7.15 9.42
CA LEU A 107 9.11 -8.40 8.67
C LEU A 107 8.28 -9.41 9.48
N GLN A 108 8.57 -9.56 10.77
CA GLN A 108 7.83 -10.45 11.65
C GLN A 108 6.36 -10.01 11.78
N ASP A 109 6.11 -8.72 12.01
CA ASP A 109 4.76 -8.16 12.09
C ASP A 109 3.98 -8.49 10.80
N MET A 110 4.57 -8.15 9.64
CA MET A 110 3.99 -8.43 8.32
C MET A 110 3.63 -9.90 8.14
N MET A 111 4.53 -10.83 8.49
CA MET A 111 4.28 -12.27 8.37
C MET A 111 3.12 -12.76 9.25
N GLN A 112 2.85 -12.09 10.38
CA GLN A 112 1.78 -12.48 11.30
C GLN A 112 0.42 -11.88 10.94
N GLU A 113 0.40 -10.70 10.33
CA GLU A 113 -0.84 -9.96 10.14
C GLU A 113 -1.37 -9.87 8.71
N ILE A 114 -0.55 -10.16 7.68
CA ILE A 114 -0.99 -10.06 6.28
C ILE A 114 -2.05 -11.14 5.99
N ASP A 115 -3.23 -10.69 5.55
CA ASP A 115 -4.29 -11.56 5.06
C ASP A 115 -4.21 -11.75 3.53
N ILE A 116 -3.76 -10.72 2.81
CA ILE A 116 -3.78 -10.69 1.33
C ILE A 116 -2.46 -10.12 0.81
N ALA A 117 -1.82 -10.83 -0.13
CA ALA A 117 -0.67 -10.34 -0.87
C ALA A 117 -1.03 -10.09 -2.34
N ILE A 118 -0.76 -8.88 -2.82
CA ILE A 118 -1.02 -8.46 -4.20
C ILE A 118 0.31 -8.11 -4.84
N ASN A 119 0.74 -8.95 -5.79
CA ASN A 119 1.92 -8.68 -6.58
C ASN A 119 1.55 -7.90 -7.85
N SER A 120 1.85 -6.60 -7.87
CA SER A 120 1.73 -5.75 -9.06
C SER A 120 3.10 -5.28 -9.56
N SER A 121 4.17 -5.88 -9.04
CA SER A 121 5.52 -5.59 -9.51
C SER A 121 5.76 -6.23 -10.88
N CYS A 122 6.49 -5.52 -11.72
CA CYS A 122 6.97 -6.04 -13.00
C CYS A 122 8.49 -5.91 -12.99
N HIS A 123 9.17 -7.01 -13.30
CA HIS A 123 10.60 -7.05 -13.56
C HIS A 123 10.79 -7.09 -15.07
N TYR A 124 11.51 -6.11 -15.62
CA TYR A 124 11.93 -6.13 -17.01
C TYR A 124 13.40 -6.54 -17.03
N GLU A 125 13.69 -7.74 -17.54
CA GLU A 125 15.03 -8.07 -18.03
C GLU A 125 15.16 -7.43 -19.41
N ILE A 126 16.15 -6.56 -19.59
CA ILE A 126 16.58 -6.06 -20.89
C ILE A 126 17.99 -6.58 -21.13
#